data_AF-A0A2V9DH55-F1
#
_entry.id   AF-A0A2V9DH55-F1
#
_cell.length_a   1.000
_cell.length_b   1.000
_cell.length_c   1.000
_cell.angle_alpha   90.00
_cell.angle_beta   90.00
_cell.angle_gamma   90.00
#
_symmetry.space_group_name_H-M   'P 1'
#
loop_
_entity.id
_entity.type
_entity.pdbx_description
1 polymer ?
#
loop_
_entity_poly.entity_id
_entity_poly.type
_entity_poly.pdbx_seq_one_letter_code
_entity_poly.pdbx_strand_id
1 'polypeptide(L)'
;MVKPGDKLPLQGVDITVVSSNGDVIEKPINGGGPNDLCKDARQKDPDKTENSHSMGFLLTYGQFTFLDLGDLTWDKEMMLACPTNKLGTVTLFQATHHGFSGGASGAPALVWAVKPQVVVVNDGARKGFDAGAFEILSKIPGVEGIWQLHRAVQSDSAHNTSESMIANLQEGDADQGLGIKVSAAKDGSFTVTNARNNFSKTYKAR
;
A
#
# COMPACT_ATOMS: atom_id res chain seq x y z
N MET A 1 -2.65 20.95 -12.01
CA MET A 1 -2.91 19.56 -11.61
C MET A 1 -1.65 18.78 -11.88
N VAL A 2 -1.16 18.00 -10.92
CA VAL A 2 0.02 17.14 -11.09
C VAL A 2 -0.32 15.97 -12.02
N LYS A 3 0.64 15.55 -12.84
CA LYS A 3 0.49 14.48 -13.84
C LYS A 3 1.38 13.29 -13.50
N PRO A 4 1.03 12.06 -13.94
CA PRO A 4 1.95 10.93 -13.84
C PRO A 4 3.30 11.26 -14.50
N GLY A 5 4.40 10.99 -13.78
CA GLY A 5 5.76 11.33 -14.17
C GLY A 5 6.28 12.65 -13.57
N ASP A 6 5.40 13.51 -13.04
CA ASP A 6 5.84 14.73 -12.34
C ASP A 6 6.66 14.38 -11.09
N LYS A 7 7.61 15.25 -10.76
CA LYS A 7 8.44 15.15 -9.55
C LYS A 7 7.92 16.12 -8.48
N LEU A 8 7.70 15.63 -7.26
CA LEU A 8 7.32 16.49 -6.14
C LEU A 8 8.57 17.00 -5.43
N PRO A 9 8.67 18.31 -5.13
CA PRO A 9 9.87 18.89 -4.55
C PRO A 9 10.00 18.52 -3.06
N LEU A 10 10.99 17.69 -2.73
CA LEU A 10 11.43 17.43 -1.36
C LEU A 10 12.95 17.20 -1.36
N GLN A 11 13.69 17.98 -0.58
CA GLN A 11 15.16 17.91 -0.61
C GLN A 11 15.67 16.54 -0.12
N GLY A 12 16.50 15.89 -0.94
CA GLY A 12 17.15 14.63 -0.59
C GLY A 12 16.26 13.38 -0.74
N VAL A 13 15.06 13.54 -1.30
CA VAL A 13 14.09 12.47 -1.57
C VAL A 13 13.63 12.59 -3.03
N ASP A 14 13.57 11.47 -3.76
CA ASP A 14 12.95 11.46 -5.07
C ASP A 14 11.48 11.02 -4.93
N ILE A 15 10.54 11.85 -5.36
CA ILE A 15 9.12 11.54 -5.33
C ILE A 15 8.58 11.67 -6.75
N THR A 16 8.09 10.57 -7.31
CA THR A 16 7.47 10.53 -8.64
C THR A 16 5.98 10.27 -8.49
N VAL A 17 5.15 11.12 -9.09
CA VAL A 17 3.71 10.86 -9.22
C VAL A 17 3.53 9.70 -10.20
N VAL A 18 2.84 8.64 -9.78
CA VAL A 18 2.66 7.41 -10.59
C VAL A 18 1.24 7.22 -11.11
N SER A 19 0.26 7.85 -10.46
CA SER A 19 -1.13 7.95 -10.91
C SER A 19 -1.68 9.32 -10.59
N SER A 20 -2.56 9.85 -11.42
CA SER A 20 -3.30 11.09 -11.17
C SER A 20 -4.37 11.26 -12.24
N ASN A 21 -5.57 11.71 -11.86
CA ASN A 21 -6.63 12.08 -12.80
C ASN A 21 -7.01 10.97 -13.80
N GLY A 22 -6.99 9.71 -13.35
CA GLY A 22 -7.37 8.55 -14.16
C GLY A 22 -6.25 7.99 -15.04
N ASP A 23 -5.12 8.68 -15.13
CA ASP A 23 -3.93 8.26 -15.85
C ASP A 23 -2.88 7.66 -14.90
N VAL A 24 -1.98 6.86 -15.47
CA VAL A 24 -0.82 6.28 -14.77
C VAL A 24 0.44 6.50 -15.60
N ILE A 25 1.62 6.37 -15.00
CA ILE A 25 2.88 6.44 -15.74
C ILE A 25 2.90 5.46 -16.92
N GLU A 26 3.49 5.86 -18.04
CA GLU A 26 3.58 5.00 -19.22
C GLU A 26 4.78 4.05 -19.13
N LYS A 27 5.94 4.59 -18.75
CA LYS A 27 7.20 3.85 -18.71
C LYS A 27 7.43 3.26 -17.32
N PRO A 28 7.92 2.01 -17.22
CA PRO A 28 8.35 1.45 -15.96
C PRO A 28 9.47 2.27 -15.32
N ILE A 29 9.41 2.39 -14.01
CA ILE A 29 10.43 3.00 -13.15
C ILE A 29 10.87 1.98 -12.10
N ASN A 30 11.90 2.33 -11.31
CA ASN A 30 12.31 1.54 -10.15
C ASN A 30 12.59 0.05 -10.47
N GLY A 31 13.18 -0.22 -11.65
CA GLY A 31 13.46 -1.58 -12.10
C GLY A 31 12.23 -2.37 -12.56
N GLY A 32 11.11 -1.71 -12.84
CA GLY A 32 9.90 -2.33 -13.38
C GLY A 32 10.14 -3.05 -14.71
N GLY A 33 9.34 -4.08 -14.97
CA GLY A 33 9.52 -5.02 -16.07
C GLY A 33 8.31 -5.94 -16.26
N PRO A 34 8.40 -6.96 -17.14
CA PRO A 34 7.30 -7.88 -17.40
C PRO A 34 6.72 -8.47 -16.11
N ASN A 35 5.39 -8.64 -16.07
CA ASN A 35 4.70 -9.16 -14.90
C ASN A 35 3.93 -10.44 -15.25
N ASP A 36 4.50 -11.58 -14.89
CA ASP A 36 3.91 -12.90 -15.17
C ASP A 36 2.56 -13.12 -14.47
N LEU A 37 2.26 -12.35 -13.42
CA LEU A 37 0.96 -12.40 -12.72
C LEU A 37 -0.20 -11.89 -13.59
N CYS A 38 0.09 -11.21 -14.70
CA CYS A 38 -0.94 -10.64 -15.58
C CYS A 38 -1.69 -11.67 -16.41
N LYS A 39 -1.12 -12.86 -16.65
CA LYS A 39 -1.69 -13.87 -17.55
C LYS A 39 -3.11 -14.28 -17.13
N ASP A 40 -3.31 -14.52 -15.84
CA ASP A 40 -4.57 -14.98 -15.25
C ASP A 40 -5.15 -13.94 -14.28
N ALA A 41 -4.71 -12.68 -14.40
CA ALA A 41 -5.14 -11.61 -13.51
C ALA A 41 -6.63 -11.34 -13.68
N ARG A 42 -7.36 -11.42 -12.56
CA ARG A 42 -8.77 -11.06 -12.50
C ARG A 42 -8.96 -9.61 -12.95
N GLN A 43 -9.84 -9.43 -13.92
CA GLN A 43 -10.34 -8.12 -14.33
C GLN A 43 -11.61 -7.76 -13.56
N LYS A 44 -11.85 -6.47 -13.41
CA LYS A 44 -13.11 -5.91 -12.92
C LYS A 44 -13.54 -4.80 -13.87
N ASP A 45 -14.83 -4.47 -13.86
CA ASP A 45 -15.32 -3.33 -14.60
C ASP A 45 -14.62 -2.05 -14.13
N PRO A 46 -14.36 -1.08 -15.03
CA PRO A 46 -13.76 0.19 -14.65
C PRO A 46 -14.56 0.89 -13.55
N ASP A 47 -13.85 1.37 -12.53
CA ASP A 47 -14.45 2.18 -11.49
C ASP A 47 -14.84 3.55 -12.06
N LYS A 48 -16.04 4.04 -11.69
CA LYS A 48 -16.60 5.30 -12.21
C LYS A 48 -16.62 6.41 -11.16
N THR A 49 -16.05 6.15 -9.99
CA THR A 49 -15.96 7.10 -8.88
C THR A 49 -14.66 7.90 -8.96
N GLU A 50 -14.56 8.93 -8.12
CA GLU A 50 -13.35 9.75 -8.01
C GLU A 50 -12.13 8.96 -7.51
N ASN A 51 -12.32 7.79 -6.88
CA ASN A 51 -11.22 6.96 -6.42
C ASN A 51 -10.31 6.49 -7.57
N SER A 52 -10.87 6.30 -8.77
CA SER A 52 -10.11 6.00 -9.99
C SER A 52 -9.22 7.15 -10.46
N HIS A 53 -9.39 8.35 -9.91
CA HIS A 53 -8.61 9.55 -10.17
C HIS A 53 -7.54 9.84 -9.09
N SER A 54 -7.39 8.94 -8.11
CA SER A 54 -6.46 9.09 -6.99
C SER A 54 -5.03 9.43 -7.43
N MET A 55 -4.47 10.46 -6.80
CA MET A 55 -3.06 10.80 -6.94
C MET A 55 -2.23 9.84 -6.09
N GLY A 56 -1.34 9.10 -6.74
CA GLY A 56 -0.40 8.18 -6.10
C GLY A 56 1.04 8.55 -6.41
N PHE A 57 1.96 8.21 -5.52
CA PHE A 57 3.39 8.47 -5.69
C PHE A 57 4.27 7.29 -5.27
N LEU A 58 5.43 7.20 -5.92
CA LEU A 58 6.56 6.39 -5.47
C LEU A 58 7.63 7.33 -4.92
N LEU A 59 7.96 7.14 -3.65
CA LEU A 59 9.02 7.85 -2.94
C LEU A 59 10.26 6.95 -2.85
N THR A 60 11.44 7.50 -3.14
CA THR A 60 12.75 6.87 -2.95
C THR A 60 13.63 7.74 -2.06
N TYR A 61 14.10 7.16 -0.97
CA TYR A 61 15.03 7.78 -0.03
C TYR A 61 16.25 6.88 0.18
N GLY A 62 17.29 7.09 -0.63
CA GLY A 62 18.43 6.17 -0.68
C GLY A 62 17.98 4.77 -1.10
N GLN A 63 18.13 3.79 -0.24
CA GLN A 63 17.71 2.39 -0.48
C GLN A 63 16.26 2.10 -0.04
N PHE A 64 15.58 3.03 0.63
CA PHE A 64 14.19 2.86 1.05
C PHE A 64 13.23 3.36 -0.04
N THR A 65 12.23 2.55 -0.38
CA THR A 65 11.13 2.96 -1.27
C THR A 65 9.77 2.84 -0.59
N PHE A 66 8.90 3.84 -0.79
CA PHE A 66 7.55 3.88 -0.26
C PHE A 66 6.55 4.15 -1.38
N LEU A 67 5.56 3.27 -1.51
CA LEU A 67 4.46 3.40 -2.44
C LEU A 67 3.17 3.75 -1.69
N ASP A 68 2.57 4.87 -2.07
CA ASP A 68 1.24 5.28 -1.66
C ASP A 68 0.42 5.61 -2.90
N LEU A 69 -0.71 4.94 -3.07
CA LEU A 69 -1.60 5.12 -4.20
C LEU A 69 -2.95 5.73 -3.77
N GLY A 70 -3.10 6.12 -2.50
CA GLY A 70 -4.37 6.59 -1.96
C GLY A 70 -5.47 5.53 -2.14
N ASP A 71 -6.62 5.95 -2.65
CA ASP A 71 -7.80 5.09 -2.84
C ASP A 71 -7.85 4.46 -4.24
N LEU A 72 -6.70 4.38 -4.94
CA LEU A 72 -6.63 3.91 -6.33
C LEU A 72 -7.33 2.56 -6.51
N THR A 73 -8.14 2.48 -7.57
CA THR A 73 -9.05 1.38 -7.84
C THR A 73 -8.40 0.29 -8.69
N TRP A 74 -8.98 -0.90 -8.66
CA TRP A 74 -8.49 -2.11 -9.29
C TRP A 74 -8.12 -1.91 -10.76
N ASP A 75 -8.95 -1.21 -11.54
CA ASP A 75 -8.69 -0.95 -12.96
C ASP A 75 -7.39 -0.15 -13.16
N LYS A 76 -7.12 0.84 -12.31
CA LYS A 76 -5.90 1.66 -12.37
C LYS A 76 -4.70 0.95 -11.78
N GLU A 77 -4.88 0.16 -10.74
CA GLU A 77 -3.85 -0.76 -10.23
C GLU A 77 -3.40 -1.75 -11.32
N MET A 78 -4.35 -2.27 -12.11
CA MET A 78 -4.07 -3.12 -13.25
C MET A 78 -3.31 -2.37 -14.36
N MET A 79 -3.59 -1.09 -14.60
CA MET A 79 -2.81 -0.26 -15.54
C MET A 79 -1.36 0.00 -15.07
N LEU A 80 -1.11 -0.04 -13.77
CA LEU A 80 0.25 0.02 -13.18
C LEU A 80 0.96 -1.33 -13.20
N ALA A 81 0.20 -2.44 -13.21
CA ALA A 81 0.74 -3.79 -13.07
C ALA A 81 0.88 -4.56 -14.38
N CYS A 82 0.04 -4.29 -15.38
CA CYS A 82 -0.12 -5.16 -16.55
C CYS A 82 -0.06 -4.40 -17.89
N PRO A 83 0.57 -5.01 -18.93
CA PRO A 83 1.32 -6.28 -18.93
C PRO A 83 2.69 -6.19 -18.24
N THR A 84 3.06 -4.99 -17.80
CA THR A 84 4.37 -4.68 -17.24
C THR A 84 4.15 -4.09 -15.85
N ASN A 85 4.84 -4.61 -14.84
CA ASN A 85 4.92 -3.96 -13.54
C ASN A 85 5.70 -2.66 -13.71
N LYS A 86 5.01 -1.53 -13.68
CA LYS A 86 5.60 -0.20 -13.92
C LYS A 86 6.32 0.34 -12.69
N LEU A 87 6.11 -0.23 -11.52
CA LEU A 87 6.60 0.31 -10.24
C LEU A 87 7.80 -0.44 -9.67
N GLY A 88 8.19 -1.57 -10.28
CA GLY A 88 9.24 -2.44 -9.73
C GLY A 88 8.84 -3.00 -8.37
N THR A 89 9.81 -3.24 -7.50
CA THR A 89 9.57 -3.69 -6.11
C THR A 89 9.75 -2.55 -5.13
N VAL A 90 9.00 -2.57 -4.02
CA VAL A 90 9.02 -1.48 -3.04
C VAL A 90 9.33 -2.00 -1.64
N THR A 91 9.86 -1.15 -0.76
CA THR A 91 10.14 -1.53 0.64
C THR A 91 8.86 -1.51 1.47
N LEU A 92 8.15 -0.39 1.41
CA LEU A 92 6.90 -0.14 2.14
C LEU A 92 5.77 0.15 1.16
N PHE A 93 4.61 -0.46 1.39
CA PHE A 93 3.37 -0.16 0.67
C PHE A 93 2.29 0.28 1.67
N GLN A 94 1.65 1.42 1.44
CA GLN A 94 0.37 1.70 2.10
C GLN A 94 -0.72 1.01 1.28
N ALA A 95 -1.45 0.09 1.89
CA ALA A 95 -2.53 -0.61 1.20
C ALA A 95 -3.53 0.40 0.65
N THR A 96 -3.88 0.28 -0.64
CA THR A 96 -4.83 1.18 -1.28
C THR A 96 -6.18 1.14 -0.61
N HIS A 97 -6.89 2.26 -0.64
CA HIS A 97 -8.31 2.35 -0.33
C HIS A 97 -8.68 1.68 0.99
N HIS A 98 -7.98 2.05 2.07
CA HIS A 98 -8.23 1.58 3.43
C HIS A 98 -8.01 0.07 3.63
N GLY A 99 -7.09 -0.54 2.88
CA GLY A 99 -6.99 -2.00 2.86
C GLY A 99 -8.05 -2.63 1.95
N PHE A 100 -8.16 -2.14 0.73
CA PHE A 100 -8.96 -2.72 -0.35
C PHE A 100 -10.48 -2.69 -0.09
N SER A 101 -10.97 -1.57 0.42
CA SER A 101 -12.38 -1.36 0.79
C SER A 101 -13.36 -1.83 -0.30
N GLY A 102 -14.29 -2.70 0.10
CA GLY A 102 -15.31 -3.29 -0.79
C GLY A 102 -14.73 -4.15 -1.92
N GLY A 103 -13.46 -4.53 -1.83
CA GLY A 103 -12.72 -5.18 -2.91
C GLY A 103 -12.52 -4.29 -4.13
N ALA A 104 -12.71 -2.98 -4.05
CA ALA A 104 -12.57 -2.08 -5.19
C ALA A 104 -11.10 -1.83 -5.60
N SER A 105 -10.16 -2.25 -4.77
CA SER A 105 -8.70 -2.15 -4.95
C SER A 105 -8.03 -3.46 -4.53
N GLY A 106 -6.70 -3.49 -4.49
CA GLY A 106 -5.93 -4.65 -4.05
C GLY A 106 -5.75 -5.72 -5.12
N ALA A 107 -5.64 -5.32 -6.39
CA ALA A 107 -5.38 -6.24 -7.49
C ALA A 107 -4.10 -7.07 -7.21
N PRO A 108 -4.18 -8.42 -7.11
CA PRO A 108 -3.01 -9.25 -6.83
C PRO A 108 -1.87 -9.08 -7.83
N ALA A 109 -2.20 -8.78 -9.09
CA ALA A 109 -1.21 -8.49 -10.12
C ALA A 109 -0.34 -7.27 -9.78
N LEU A 110 -0.86 -6.28 -9.06
CA LEU A 110 -0.08 -5.16 -8.54
C LEU A 110 0.56 -5.54 -7.19
N VAL A 111 -0.27 -5.91 -6.22
CA VAL A 111 0.12 -6.06 -4.81
C VAL A 111 1.25 -7.10 -4.65
N TRP A 112 1.19 -8.21 -5.39
CA TRP A 112 2.23 -9.23 -5.35
C TRP A 112 3.41 -8.93 -6.28
N ALA A 113 3.24 -8.12 -7.32
CA ALA A 113 4.34 -7.73 -8.22
C ALA A 113 5.28 -6.70 -7.57
N VAL A 114 4.74 -5.79 -6.76
CA VAL A 114 5.55 -4.79 -6.04
C VAL A 114 6.25 -5.36 -4.80
N LYS A 115 5.91 -6.60 -4.40
CA LYS A 115 6.61 -7.41 -3.38
C LYS A 115 7.02 -6.63 -2.11
N PRO A 116 6.12 -5.84 -1.50
CA PRO A 116 6.48 -5.01 -0.38
C PRO A 116 6.98 -5.87 0.78
N GLN A 117 8.05 -5.41 1.45
CA GLN A 117 8.55 -6.05 2.66
C GLN A 117 7.59 -5.78 3.83
N VAL A 118 7.05 -4.57 3.91
CA VAL A 118 6.09 -4.15 4.93
C VAL A 118 4.89 -3.49 4.28
N VAL A 119 3.70 -3.77 4.81
CA VAL A 119 2.45 -3.09 4.45
C VAL A 119 1.89 -2.36 5.66
N VAL A 120 1.46 -1.12 5.46
CA VAL A 120 0.63 -0.38 6.42
C VAL A 120 -0.78 -0.29 5.86
N VAL A 121 -1.75 -0.79 6.62
CA VAL A 121 -3.16 -0.75 6.30
C VAL A 121 -3.78 0.43 7.04
N ASN A 122 -4.27 1.40 6.27
CA ASN A 122 -4.95 2.59 6.80
C ASN A 122 -6.48 2.39 6.86
N ASP A 123 -6.88 1.21 7.30
CA ASP A 123 -8.28 0.83 7.49
C ASP A 123 -8.93 1.63 8.62
N GLY A 124 -10.26 1.70 8.59
CA GLY A 124 -11.07 2.07 9.75
C GLY A 124 -11.70 0.82 10.34
N ALA A 125 -12.15 0.88 11.60
CA ALA A 125 -12.72 -0.29 12.27
C ALA A 125 -13.82 -1.01 11.45
N ARG A 126 -14.60 -0.24 10.68
CA ARG A 126 -15.67 -0.73 9.78
C ARG A 126 -15.47 -0.36 8.31
N LYS A 127 -14.25 0.03 7.90
CA LYS A 127 -13.94 0.44 6.52
C LYS A 127 -12.67 -0.24 6.02
N GLY A 128 -12.87 -1.18 5.10
CA GLY A 128 -11.79 -1.93 4.47
C GLY A 128 -11.24 -3.06 5.34
N PHE A 129 -10.15 -3.64 4.83
CA PHE A 129 -9.42 -4.75 5.41
C PHE A 129 -10.27 -5.95 5.88
N ASP A 130 -11.16 -6.39 5.00
CA ASP A 130 -11.90 -7.64 5.19
C ASP A 130 -10.99 -8.88 5.07
N ALA A 131 -11.57 -10.06 5.31
CA ALA A 131 -10.86 -11.33 5.21
C ALA A 131 -10.17 -11.54 3.86
N GLY A 132 -10.80 -11.13 2.76
CA GLY A 132 -10.23 -11.22 1.42
C GLY A 132 -9.00 -10.32 1.25
N ALA A 133 -9.05 -9.11 1.80
CA ALA A 133 -7.92 -8.18 1.80
C ALA A 133 -6.75 -8.71 2.62
N PHE A 134 -7.02 -9.27 3.81
CA PHE A 134 -6.00 -9.92 4.62
C PHE A 134 -5.33 -11.08 3.86
N GLU A 135 -6.13 -11.94 3.21
CA GLU A 135 -5.63 -13.06 2.41
C GLU A 135 -4.78 -12.64 1.20
N ILE A 136 -5.07 -11.49 0.59
CA ILE A 136 -4.22 -10.93 -0.48
C ILE A 136 -2.89 -10.48 0.10
N LEU A 137 -2.90 -9.74 1.21
CA LEU A 137 -1.67 -9.22 1.84
C LEU A 137 -0.80 -10.33 2.44
N SER A 138 -1.40 -11.33 3.09
CA SER A 138 -0.66 -12.44 3.73
C SER A 138 0.07 -13.33 2.72
N LYS A 139 -0.36 -13.31 1.45
CA LYS A 139 0.25 -14.04 0.32
C LYS A 139 1.28 -13.24 -0.45
N ILE A 140 1.56 -12.00 -0.05
CA ILE A 140 2.64 -11.21 -0.67
C ILE A 140 3.96 -11.98 -0.51
N PRO A 141 4.73 -12.20 -1.61
CA PRO A 141 6.00 -12.91 -1.55
C PRO A 141 6.99 -12.26 -0.58
N GLY A 142 7.26 -12.96 0.54
CA GLY A 142 8.21 -12.53 1.55
C GLY A 142 7.81 -11.26 2.30
N VAL A 143 6.51 -11.02 2.51
CA VAL A 143 6.06 -9.97 3.44
C VAL A 143 6.52 -10.29 4.87
N GLU A 144 7.06 -9.30 5.55
CA GLU A 144 7.64 -9.44 6.90
C GLU A 144 6.79 -8.74 7.97
N GLY A 145 5.90 -7.82 7.57
CA GLY A 145 4.99 -7.15 8.49
C GLY A 145 3.78 -6.54 7.80
N ILE A 146 2.60 -6.78 8.36
CA ILE A 146 1.36 -6.09 8.03
C ILE A 146 0.94 -5.34 9.30
N TRP A 147 0.94 -4.01 9.25
CA TRP A 147 0.54 -3.13 10.35
C TRP A 147 -0.82 -2.53 10.06
N GLN A 148 -1.65 -2.35 11.09
CA GLN A 148 -3.01 -1.84 10.93
C GLN A 148 -3.23 -0.57 11.74
N LEU A 149 -3.98 0.38 11.18
CA LEU A 149 -4.49 1.50 11.95
C LEU A 149 -5.59 1.04 12.90
N HIS A 150 -6.58 0.29 12.42
CA HIS A 150 -7.69 -0.16 13.26
C HIS A 150 -7.79 -1.69 13.26
N ARG A 151 -8.42 -2.22 14.31
CA ARG A 151 -8.93 -3.58 14.25
C ARG A 151 -10.14 -3.57 13.32
N ALA A 152 -10.13 -4.38 12.27
CA ALA A 152 -11.27 -4.56 11.38
C ALA A 152 -12.34 -5.38 12.11
N VAL A 153 -13.32 -4.71 12.73
CA VAL A 153 -14.35 -5.35 13.59
C VAL A 153 -15.39 -6.14 12.79
N GLN A 154 -15.46 -5.91 11.49
CA GLN A 154 -16.31 -6.67 10.56
C GLN A 154 -15.61 -7.92 10.02
N SER A 155 -14.32 -8.07 10.28
CA SER A 155 -13.53 -9.27 9.96
C SER A 155 -13.46 -10.20 11.18
N ASP A 156 -13.00 -11.44 10.98
CA ASP A 156 -12.74 -12.34 12.11
C ASP A 156 -11.37 -12.07 12.76
N SER A 157 -11.11 -12.74 13.90
CA SER A 157 -9.86 -12.57 14.63
C SER A 157 -8.63 -13.12 13.91
N ALA A 158 -8.79 -14.06 12.97
CA ALA A 158 -7.69 -14.61 12.19
C ALA A 158 -7.29 -13.67 11.04
N HIS A 159 -8.20 -12.81 10.59
CA HIS A 159 -7.99 -11.84 9.53
C HIS A 159 -7.77 -10.42 10.07
N ASN A 160 -6.90 -10.33 11.08
CA ASN A 160 -6.29 -9.12 11.60
C ASN A 160 -4.81 -9.45 11.93
N THR A 161 -3.93 -8.46 11.94
CA THR A 161 -2.55 -8.63 12.41
C THR A 161 -2.51 -8.83 13.93
N SER A 162 -1.33 -9.11 14.47
CA SER A 162 -1.15 -9.19 15.93
C SER A 162 -1.53 -7.87 16.61
N GLU A 163 -2.21 -7.92 17.77
CA GLU A 163 -2.65 -6.71 18.47
C GLU A 163 -1.53 -5.68 18.72
N SER A 164 -0.29 -6.14 18.91
CA SER A 164 0.87 -5.25 19.08
C SER A 164 1.13 -4.35 17.87
N MET A 165 0.66 -4.76 16.68
CA MET A 165 0.78 -4.08 15.40
C MET A 165 -0.53 -3.40 14.96
N ILE A 166 -1.55 -3.33 15.84
CA ILE A 166 -2.80 -2.57 15.62
C ILE A 166 -2.82 -1.32 16.50
N ALA A 167 -2.94 -0.14 15.88
CA ALA A 167 -2.91 1.13 16.60
C ALA A 167 -4.19 1.43 17.39
N ASN A 168 -5.36 1.05 16.89
CA ASN A 168 -6.65 1.30 17.52
C ASN A 168 -7.46 -0.01 17.62
N LEU A 169 -7.65 -0.49 18.85
CA LEU A 169 -8.40 -1.75 19.11
C LEU A 169 -9.90 -1.53 19.34
N GLN A 170 -10.30 -0.30 19.63
CA GLN A 170 -11.67 0.10 19.92
C GLN A 170 -12.24 0.93 18.75
N GLU A 171 -13.57 1.04 18.68
CA GLU A 171 -14.28 1.89 17.71
C GLU A 171 -15.18 2.91 18.43
N GLY A 172 -15.70 3.89 17.68
CA GLY A 172 -16.60 4.92 18.22
C GLY A 172 -15.91 5.85 19.22
N ASP A 173 -16.59 6.22 20.30
CA ASP A 173 -16.08 7.19 21.28
C ASP A 173 -14.82 6.73 22.03
N ALA A 174 -14.51 5.42 22.01
CA ALA A 174 -13.32 4.85 22.63
C ALA A 174 -12.11 4.80 21.66
N ASP A 175 -12.31 5.15 20.39
CA ASP A 175 -11.25 5.27 19.40
C ASP A 175 -10.41 6.54 19.67
N GLN A 176 -9.10 6.35 19.78
CA GLN A 176 -8.16 7.43 20.10
C GLN A 176 -7.48 8.01 18.84
N GLY A 177 -7.70 7.43 17.66
CA GLY A 177 -7.07 7.89 16.42
C GLY A 177 -5.54 7.81 16.43
N LEU A 178 -4.99 6.77 17.07
CA LEU A 178 -3.54 6.55 17.19
C LEU A 178 -2.94 6.09 15.85
N GLY A 179 -1.68 6.44 15.62
CA GLY A 179 -1.00 6.19 14.35
C GLY A 179 0.01 5.05 14.37
N ILE A 180 0.35 4.58 13.17
CA ILE A 180 1.58 3.82 12.90
C ILE A 180 2.62 4.80 12.34
N LYS A 181 3.78 4.89 13.01
CA LYS A 181 4.89 5.76 12.59
C LYS A 181 5.95 4.93 11.89
N VAL A 182 6.42 5.41 10.74
CA VAL A 182 7.61 4.86 10.06
C VAL A 182 8.75 5.88 10.13
N SER A 183 9.95 5.44 10.48
CA SER A 183 11.18 6.24 10.41
C SER A 183 12.19 5.51 9.55
N ALA A 184 12.64 6.13 8.45
CA ALA A 184 13.52 5.51 7.46
C ALA A 184 14.83 6.30 7.32
N ALA A 185 15.91 5.58 7.04
CA ALA A 185 17.24 6.12 6.74
C ALA A 185 17.64 5.81 5.28
N LYS A 186 18.58 6.60 4.73
CA LYS A 186 19.05 6.44 3.34
C LYS A 186 19.72 5.11 3.08
N ASP A 187 20.24 4.47 4.11
CA ASP A 187 20.86 3.15 3.99
C ASP A 187 19.80 2.03 3.85
N GLY A 188 18.50 2.36 3.88
CA GLY A 188 17.41 1.41 3.78
C GLY A 188 17.01 0.79 5.12
N SER A 189 17.64 1.16 6.23
CA SER A 189 17.11 0.79 7.55
C SER A 189 15.84 1.59 7.84
N PHE A 190 14.82 0.93 8.37
CA PHE A 190 13.60 1.61 8.78
C PHE A 190 12.94 0.92 9.97
N THR A 191 12.29 1.72 10.83
CA THR A 191 11.55 1.24 12.00
C THR A 191 10.10 1.60 11.86
N VAL A 192 9.22 0.64 12.11
CA VAL A 192 7.78 0.85 12.23
C VAL A 192 7.39 0.74 13.70
N THR A 193 6.70 1.76 14.20
CA THR A 193 6.30 1.91 15.61
C THR A 193 4.81 2.11 15.72
N ASN A 194 4.16 1.32 16.56
CA ASN A 194 2.78 1.55 16.96
C ASN A 194 2.71 2.58 18.10
N ALA A 195 2.05 3.71 17.85
CA ALA A 195 1.96 4.80 18.82
C ALA A 195 1.16 4.43 20.09
N ARG A 196 0.29 3.41 20.03
CA ARG A 196 -0.51 2.95 21.18
C ARG A 196 0.33 2.33 22.29
N ASN A 197 1.34 1.55 21.92
CA ASN A 197 2.03 0.66 22.86
C ASN A 197 3.56 0.75 22.75
N ASN A 198 4.09 1.61 21.88
CA ASN A 198 5.51 1.74 21.56
C ASN A 198 6.18 0.48 21.00
N PHE A 199 5.41 -0.57 20.68
CA PHE A 199 5.92 -1.75 20.01
C PHE A 199 6.51 -1.33 18.67
N SER A 200 7.76 -1.72 18.44
CA SER A 200 8.51 -1.34 17.25
C SER A 200 9.21 -2.55 16.65
N LYS A 201 9.27 -2.60 15.32
CA LYS A 201 10.15 -3.51 14.59
C LYS A 201 11.02 -2.72 13.62
N THR A 202 12.29 -3.08 13.57
CA THR A 202 13.26 -2.53 12.63
C THR A 202 13.52 -3.54 11.52
N TYR A 203 13.58 -3.04 10.29
CA TYR A 203 13.77 -3.78 9.07
C TYR A 203 14.93 -3.16 8.28
N LYS A 204 15.41 -3.91 7.28
CA LYS A 204 16.38 -3.44 6.31
C LYS A 204 15.79 -3.69 4.92
N ALA A 205 15.70 -2.62 4.11
CA ALA A 205 15.26 -2.71 2.73
C ALA A 205 16.09 -3.77 1.97
N ARG A 206 15.40 -4.56 1.16
CA ARG A 206 15.95 -5.66 0.37
C ARG A 206 15.90 -5.36 -1.12
#